data_AF-A0A1C6JIS9-F1
#
_entry.id   AF-A0A1C6JIS9-F1
#
_cell.length_a   1.000
_cell.length_b   1.000
_cell.length_c   1.000
_cell.angle_alpha   90.00
_cell.angle_beta   90.00
_cell.angle_gamma   90.00
#
_symmetry.space_group_name_H-M   'P 1'
#
loop_
_entity.id
_entity.type
_entity.pdbx_description
1 polymer ?
#
loop_
_entity_poly.entity_id
_entity_poly.type
_entity_poly.pdbx_seq_one_letter_code
_entity_poly.pdbx_strand_id
1 'polypeptide(L)'
;MGRQNYMTITVADTVQEMFNDFVSEKGMTKTAALNDVLEMYMLAKDEELYLRLKKKYLHVEEVKAMIADRDSIQMDGSDYIFMKLGLSTSSGVTLDGEETMALYISDEAKRGYTWFSTQSLFFGMSDTRVKWYNDRIKSGKSVKILFAINNEHYDNDIAFSANVEEIFSAKTPVSCPDNTNYPAEFHGELARIWLKLSHICHETQITAEMLKITSTGRSLKQTISDSQYHFGYVSLKD
;
A
#
# COMPACT_ATOMS: atom_id res chain seq x y z
N MET A 1 6.95 -5.30 36.39
CA MET A 1 6.25 -5.32 35.08
C MET A 1 7.21 -5.90 34.05
N GLY A 2 6.92 -7.08 33.51
CA GLY A 2 7.79 -7.70 32.50
C GLY A 2 7.80 -6.85 31.23
N ARG A 3 9.01 -6.54 30.73
CA ARG A 3 9.16 -5.86 29.44
C ARG A 3 8.61 -6.77 28.35
N GLN A 4 7.80 -6.23 27.42
CA GLN A 4 7.30 -6.99 26.27
C GLN A 4 8.48 -7.63 25.52
N ASN A 5 8.30 -8.88 25.08
CA ASN A 5 9.25 -9.69 24.30
C ASN A 5 10.37 -10.43 25.07
N TYR A 6 10.26 -10.63 26.38
CA TYR A 6 11.14 -11.57 27.09
C TYR A 6 10.64 -13.01 26.96
N MET A 7 11.50 -13.91 26.46
CA MET A 7 11.28 -15.36 26.53
C MET A 7 12.04 -15.90 27.74
N THR A 8 11.30 -16.43 28.72
CA THR A 8 11.90 -17.15 29.86
C THR A 8 11.93 -18.63 29.53
N ILE A 9 13.13 -19.21 29.47
CA ILE A 9 13.33 -20.65 29.31
C ILE A 9 13.80 -21.20 30.64
N THR A 10 13.07 -22.16 31.19
CA THR A 10 13.47 -22.86 32.40
C THR A 10 14.26 -24.11 32.01
N VAL A 11 15.50 -24.21 32.52
CA VAL A 11 16.35 -25.39 32.43
C VAL A 11 16.83 -25.76 33.84
N ALA A 12 17.40 -26.95 34.02
CA ALA A 12 18.01 -27.31 35.30
C ALA A 12 19.20 -26.39 35.62
N ASP A 13 19.36 -26.01 36.89
CA ASP A 13 20.39 -25.05 37.34
C ASP A 13 21.80 -25.45 36.89
N THR A 14 22.13 -26.74 36.96
CA THR A 14 23.41 -27.29 36.52
C THR A 14 23.66 -27.08 35.02
N VAL A 15 22.64 -27.23 34.19
CA VAL A 15 22.73 -27.01 32.74
C VAL A 15 22.88 -25.52 32.44
N GLN A 16 22.23 -24.66 33.22
CA GLN A 16 22.37 -23.21 33.09
C GLN A 16 23.79 -22.74 33.41
N GLU A 17 24.39 -23.24 34.49
CA GLU A 17 25.79 -22.93 34.85
C GLU A 17 26.75 -23.42 33.77
N MET A 18 26.63 -24.68 33.33
CA MET A 18 27.46 -25.23 32.25
C MET A 18 27.35 -24.42 30.96
N PHE A 19 26.14 -24.00 30.57
CA PHE A 19 25.95 -23.18 29.37
C PHE A 19 26.61 -21.80 29.51
N ASN A 20 26.57 -21.20 30.71
CA ASN A 20 27.21 -19.91 30.97
C ASN A 20 28.73 -19.97 30.81
N ASP A 21 29.35 -21.01 31.35
CA ASP A 21 30.80 -21.21 31.24
C ASP A 21 31.18 -21.50 29.79
N PHE A 22 30.42 -22.36 29.11
CA PHE A 22 30.67 -22.70 27.70
C PHE A 22 30.66 -21.48 26.78
N VAL A 23 29.64 -20.61 26.86
CA VAL A 23 29.59 -19.41 26.01
C VAL A 23 30.70 -18.41 26.37
N SER A 24 31.09 -18.34 27.64
CA SER A 24 32.16 -17.46 28.11
C SER A 24 33.53 -17.91 27.57
N GLU A 25 33.84 -19.20 27.65
CA GLU A 25 35.06 -19.79 27.09
C GLU A 25 35.14 -19.63 25.57
N LYS A 26 34.00 -19.72 24.87
CA LYS A 26 33.92 -19.55 23.42
C LYS A 26 33.85 -18.08 22.98
N GLY A 27 33.80 -17.12 23.90
CA GLY A 27 33.70 -15.70 23.58
C GLY A 27 32.38 -15.32 22.90
N MET A 28 31.30 -16.06 23.14
CA MET A 28 29.98 -15.83 22.56
C MET A 28 29.00 -15.29 23.60
N THR A 29 27.91 -14.66 23.13
CA THR A 29 26.83 -14.25 24.03
C THR A 29 25.74 -15.32 24.11
N LYS A 30 25.09 -15.46 25.28
CA LYS A 30 23.94 -16.36 25.47
C LYS A 30 22.82 -16.06 24.48
N THR A 31 22.56 -14.78 24.22
CA THR A 31 21.53 -14.32 23.28
C THR A 31 21.82 -14.78 21.86
N ALA A 32 23.07 -14.65 21.37
CA ALA A 32 23.43 -15.11 20.04
C ALA A 32 23.22 -16.63 19.90
N ALA A 33 23.74 -17.41 20.85
CA ALA A 33 23.59 -18.86 20.84
C ALA A 33 22.11 -19.31 20.90
N LEU A 34 21.27 -18.65 21.72
CA LEU A 34 19.85 -18.98 21.81
C LEU A 34 19.08 -18.61 20.53
N ASN A 35 19.39 -17.47 19.90
CA ASN A 35 18.78 -17.10 18.63
C ASN A 35 19.10 -18.12 17.54
N ASP A 36 20.36 -18.54 17.44
CA ASP A 36 20.78 -19.56 16.47
C ASP A 36 20.02 -20.88 16.70
N VAL A 37 19.89 -21.31 17.96
CA VAL A 37 19.14 -22.54 18.31
C VAL A 37 17.66 -22.42 17.97
N LEU A 38 17.02 -21.28 18.23
CA LEU A 38 15.61 -21.05 17.89
C LEU A 38 15.40 -21.10 16.37
N GLU A 39 16.24 -20.42 15.60
CA GLU A 39 16.17 -20.45 14.13
C GLU A 39 16.41 -21.86 13.58
N MET A 40 17.46 -22.54 14.06
CA MET A 40 17.76 -23.92 13.66
C MET A 40 16.63 -24.89 14.01
N TYR A 41 16.03 -24.76 15.20
CA TYR A 41 14.92 -25.61 15.61
C TYR A 41 13.69 -25.40 14.73
N MET A 42 13.29 -24.15 14.47
CA MET A 42 12.15 -23.86 13.58
C MET A 42 12.40 -24.37 12.16
N LEU A 43 13.59 -24.11 11.62
CA LEU A 43 13.98 -24.55 10.28
C LEU A 43 14.01 -26.09 10.16
N ALA A 44 14.59 -26.78 11.14
CA ALA A 44 14.69 -28.24 11.13
C ALA A 44 13.36 -28.96 11.39
N LYS A 45 12.40 -28.30 12.07
CA LYS A 45 11.06 -28.88 12.31
C LYS A 45 10.14 -28.76 11.11
N ASP A 46 10.13 -27.59 10.46
CA ASP A 46 9.31 -27.33 9.28
C ASP A 46 9.90 -26.15 8.51
N GLU A 47 10.74 -26.47 7.52
CA GLU A 47 11.43 -25.48 6.69
C GLU A 47 10.45 -24.58 5.93
N GLU A 48 9.40 -25.17 5.33
CA GLU A 48 8.42 -24.42 4.55
C GLU A 48 7.65 -23.43 5.42
N LEU A 49 7.20 -23.86 6.60
CA LEU A 49 6.51 -23.00 7.55
C LEU A 49 7.42 -21.88 8.05
N TYR A 50 8.66 -22.20 8.44
CA TYR A 50 9.62 -21.19 8.91
C TYR A 50 9.89 -20.14 7.83
N LEU A 51 10.19 -20.56 6.59
CA LEU A 51 10.45 -19.62 5.50
C LEU A 51 9.22 -18.78 5.17
N ARG A 52 8.01 -19.36 5.20
CA ARG A 52 6.75 -18.62 5.00
C ARG A 52 6.54 -17.56 6.08
N LEU A 53 6.75 -17.91 7.35
CA LEU A 53 6.64 -16.97 8.47
C LEU A 53 7.74 -15.90 8.41
N LYS A 54 8.98 -16.27 8.14
CA LYS A 54 10.10 -15.34 8.00
C LYS A 54 9.83 -14.32 6.89
N LYS A 55 9.35 -14.76 5.72
CA LYS A 55 8.92 -13.87 4.62
C LYS A 55 7.80 -12.91 5.05
N LYS A 56 6.80 -13.41 5.78
CA LYS A 56 5.70 -12.59 6.33
C LYS A 56 6.20 -11.51 7.28
N TYR A 57 7.06 -11.86 8.24
CA TYR A 57 7.56 -10.91 9.25
C TYR A 57 8.62 -9.94 8.71
N LEU A 58 9.32 -10.31 7.64
CA LEU A 58 10.21 -9.42 6.91
C LEU A 58 9.48 -8.58 5.85
N HIS A 59 8.16 -8.71 5.72
CA HIS A 59 7.35 -7.99 4.73
C HIS A 59 7.89 -8.13 3.30
N VAL A 60 8.32 -9.35 2.93
CA VAL A 60 9.03 -9.60 1.67
C VAL A 60 8.15 -9.29 0.45
N GLU A 61 6.86 -9.56 0.52
CA GLU A 61 5.95 -9.30 -0.61
C GLU A 61 5.72 -7.78 -0.80
N GLU A 62 5.65 -7.03 0.30
CA GLU A 62 5.56 -5.57 0.28
C GLU A 62 6.84 -4.92 -0.23
N VAL A 63 8.02 -5.46 0.15
CA VAL A 63 9.31 -5.03 -0.39
C VAL A 63 9.40 -5.33 -1.89
N LYS A 64 8.95 -6.50 -2.36
CA LYS A 64 8.88 -6.81 -3.79
C LYS A 64 7.98 -5.83 -4.53
N ALA A 65 6.81 -5.50 -3.98
CA ALA A 65 5.89 -4.54 -4.56
C ALA A 65 6.54 -3.14 -4.65
N MET A 66 7.27 -2.70 -3.63
CA MET A 66 8.03 -1.44 -3.65
C MET A 66 9.14 -1.44 -4.71
N ILE A 67 9.87 -2.55 -4.87
CA ILE A 67 10.91 -2.67 -5.91
C ILE A 67 10.25 -2.63 -7.30
N ALA A 68 9.16 -3.37 -7.50
CA ALA A 68 8.42 -3.35 -8.75
C ALA A 68 7.84 -1.97 -9.05
N ASP A 69 7.33 -1.23 -8.05
CA ASP A 69 6.90 0.17 -8.19
C ASP A 69 8.02 1.06 -8.71
N ARG A 70 9.22 0.93 -8.15
CA ARG A 70 10.38 1.71 -8.57
C ARG A 70 10.82 1.38 -9.99
N ASP A 71 10.83 0.10 -10.34
CA ASP A 71 11.41 -0.39 -11.59
C ASP A 71 10.40 -0.37 -12.76
N SER A 72 9.09 -0.28 -12.50
CA SER A 72 8.03 -0.29 -13.53
C SER A 72 7.69 1.08 -14.14
N ILE A 73 8.58 2.07 -14.04
CA ILE A 73 8.37 3.35 -14.72
C ILE A 73 8.51 3.10 -16.23
N GLN A 74 7.40 2.91 -16.93
CA GLN A 74 7.40 2.86 -18.38
C GLN A 74 7.57 4.30 -18.92
N MET A 75 8.65 4.49 -19.70
CA MET A 75 9.03 5.81 -20.20
C MET A 75 8.14 6.33 -21.34
N ASP A 76 7.20 5.52 -21.85
CA ASP A 76 6.24 5.98 -22.87
C ASP A 76 5.15 6.89 -22.29
N GLY A 77 4.90 6.82 -20.98
CA GLY A 77 4.03 7.76 -20.29
C GLY A 77 2.53 7.56 -20.48
N SER A 78 2.10 6.34 -20.79
CA SER A 78 0.68 6.00 -21.01
C SER A 78 -0.06 5.51 -19.74
N ASP A 79 0.63 5.44 -18.61
CA ASP A 79 0.07 4.88 -17.37
C ASP A 79 -0.94 5.80 -16.67
N TYR A 80 -2.08 5.22 -16.30
CA TYR A 80 -3.05 5.75 -15.34
C TYR A 80 -2.73 5.25 -13.93
N ILE A 81 -3.01 6.09 -12.94
CA ILE A 81 -3.10 5.63 -11.55
C ILE A 81 -4.44 4.91 -11.39
N PHE A 82 -4.45 3.78 -10.70
CA PHE A 82 -5.65 2.98 -10.48
C PHE A 82 -5.92 2.83 -8.98
N MET A 83 -7.20 2.96 -8.59
CA MET A 83 -7.69 2.64 -7.25
C MET A 83 -9.01 1.89 -7.34
N LYS A 84 -9.13 0.74 -6.68
CA LYS A 84 -10.43 0.10 -6.43
C LYS A 84 -10.95 0.56 -5.07
N LEU A 85 -12.10 1.23 -5.07
CA LEU A 85 -12.76 1.67 -3.85
C LEU A 85 -13.48 0.50 -3.18
N GLY A 86 -13.28 0.38 -1.87
CA GLY A 86 -14.02 -0.52 -1.01
C GLY A 86 -14.98 0.27 -0.11
N LEU A 87 -15.42 -0.37 0.98
CA LEU A 87 -16.13 0.32 2.04
C LEU A 87 -15.16 1.22 2.82
N SER A 88 -15.56 2.47 3.02
CA SER A 88 -14.86 3.45 3.84
C SER A 88 -15.66 3.69 5.11
N THR A 89 -14.99 3.99 6.23
CA THR A 89 -15.68 4.38 7.47
C THR A 89 -15.34 5.81 7.81
N SER A 90 -16.34 6.68 7.85
CA SER A 90 -16.21 8.06 8.32
C SER A 90 -17.18 8.29 9.47
N SER A 91 -16.69 8.80 10.61
CA SER A 91 -17.53 9.23 11.74
C SER A 91 -18.55 8.18 12.22
N GLY A 92 -18.22 6.88 12.08
CA GLY A 92 -19.10 5.76 12.43
C GLY A 92 -20.10 5.36 11.34
N VAL A 93 -20.13 6.06 10.21
CA VAL A 93 -20.91 5.72 9.02
C VAL A 93 -20.03 4.96 8.04
N THR A 94 -20.57 3.85 7.53
CA THR A 94 -19.92 3.11 6.43
C THR A 94 -20.42 3.72 5.13
N LEU A 95 -19.47 4.11 4.28
CA LEU A 95 -19.71 4.68 2.95
C LEU A 95 -19.23 3.69 1.91
N ASP A 96 -20.04 3.47 0.88
CA ASP A 96 -19.59 2.72 -0.30
C ASP A 96 -18.71 3.57 -1.23
N GLY A 97 -18.31 3.00 -2.37
CA GLY A 97 -17.45 3.68 -3.33
C GLY A 97 -18.11 4.90 -3.98
N GLU A 98 -19.42 4.85 -4.26
CA GLU A 98 -20.13 5.96 -4.88
C GLU A 98 -20.36 7.09 -3.88
N GLU A 99 -20.75 6.75 -2.66
CA GLU A 99 -20.91 7.71 -1.56
C GLU A 99 -19.59 8.40 -1.22
N THR A 100 -18.49 7.63 -1.19
CA THR A 100 -17.14 8.19 -1.01
C THR A 100 -16.81 9.18 -2.12
N MET A 101 -17.05 8.84 -3.39
CA MET A 101 -16.78 9.75 -4.51
C MET A 101 -17.68 10.98 -4.50
N ALA A 102 -18.95 10.86 -4.09
CA ALA A 102 -19.86 11.98 -3.97
C ALA A 102 -19.36 13.04 -2.97
N LEU A 103 -18.75 12.60 -1.86
CA LEU A 103 -18.12 13.52 -0.90
C LEU A 103 -16.95 14.27 -1.53
N TYR A 104 -16.07 13.56 -2.25
CA TYR A 104 -14.94 14.19 -2.93
C TYR A 104 -15.38 15.16 -4.04
N ILE A 105 -16.41 14.83 -4.82
CA ILE A 105 -16.98 15.72 -5.85
C ILE A 105 -17.56 16.99 -5.21
N SER A 106 -18.34 16.84 -4.14
CA SER A 106 -18.92 17.97 -3.39
C SER A 106 -17.85 18.86 -2.77
N ASP A 107 -16.77 18.25 -2.29
CA ASP A 107 -15.62 18.95 -1.73
C ASP A 107 -14.84 19.73 -2.78
N GLU A 108 -14.55 19.09 -3.92
CA GLU A 108 -13.87 19.68 -5.05
C GLU A 108 -14.63 20.90 -5.58
N ALA A 109 -15.96 20.81 -5.73
CA ALA A 109 -16.80 21.89 -6.25
C ALA A 109 -16.69 23.20 -5.46
N LYS A 110 -16.29 23.16 -4.19
CA LYS A 110 -16.15 24.35 -3.33
C LYS A 110 -14.87 25.15 -3.62
N ARG A 111 -13.81 24.49 -4.07
CA ARG A 111 -12.45 25.05 -4.09
C ARG A 111 -11.65 24.77 -5.37
N GLY A 112 -12.20 23.95 -6.28
CA GLY A 112 -11.61 23.55 -7.55
C GLY A 112 -10.63 22.37 -7.48
N TYR A 113 -10.42 21.79 -6.29
CA TYR A 113 -9.62 20.59 -6.09
C TYR A 113 -9.96 19.92 -4.74
N THR A 114 -9.49 18.70 -4.52
CA THR A 114 -9.57 18.05 -3.21
C THR A 114 -8.40 17.07 -3.03
N TRP A 115 -7.96 16.85 -1.80
CA TRP A 115 -6.92 15.85 -1.52
C TRP A 115 -7.54 14.50 -1.19
N PHE A 116 -7.26 13.49 -2.01
CA PHE A 116 -7.63 12.11 -1.80
C PHE A 116 -6.53 11.36 -1.05
N SER A 117 -6.90 10.61 -0.02
CA SER A 117 -5.98 9.90 0.87
C SER A 117 -6.01 8.39 0.57
N THR A 118 -4.86 7.71 0.64
CA THR A 118 -4.84 6.23 0.58
C THR A 118 -3.67 5.60 1.33
N GLN A 119 -3.93 4.39 1.82
CA GLN A 119 -2.99 3.52 2.54
C GLN A 119 -2.65 2.24 1.77
N SER A 120 -3.05 2.14 0.51
CA SER A 120 -2.97 0.89 -0.26
C SER A 120 -1.55 0.37 -0.51
N LEU A 121 -0.51 1.23 -0.43
CA LEU A 121 0.89 0.81 -0.49
C LEU A 121 1.55 0.89 0.88
N PHE A 122 2.10 -0.24 1.35
CA PHE A 122 2.69 -0.36 2.68
C PHE A 122 3.82 0.64 2.97
N PHE A 123 4.61 1.00 1.95
CA PHE A 123 5.69 1.98 2.04
C PHE A 123 5.37 3.31 1.33
N GLY A 124 4.12 3.51 0.89
CA GLY A 124 3.77 4.57 -0.04
C GLY A 124 4.34 4.35 -1.45
N MET A 125 4.18 5.33 -2.33
CA MET A 125 4.85 5.36 -3.63
C MET A 125 6.35 5.68 -3.45
N SER A 126 7.19 5.11 -4.32
CA SER A 126 8.62 5.41 -4.35
C SER A 126 8.91 6.87 -4.74
N ASP A 127 9.97 7.45 -4.15
CA ASP A 127 10.38 8.85 -4.41
C ASP A 127 10.62 9.13 -5.90
N THR A 128 11.18 8.15 -6.63
CA THR A 128 11.41 8.24 -8.07
C THR A 128 10.11 8.38 -8.84
N ARG A 129 9.07 7.61 -8.47
CA ARG A 129 7.77 7.66 -9.14
C ARG A 129 6.98 8.92 -8.79
N VAL A 130 7.02 9.34 -7.52
CA VAL A 130 6.44 10.62 -7.08
C VAL A 130 7.04 11.78 -7.87
N LYS A 131 8.38 11.81 -7.97
CA LYS A 131 9.08 12.81 -8.77
C LYS A 131 8.65 12.76 -10.24
N TRP A 132 8.59 11.57 -10.82
CA TRP A 132 8.21 11.40 -12.22
C TRP A 132 6.80 11.94 -12.53
N TYR A 133 5.79 11.59 -11.72
CA TYR A 133 4.43 12.13 -11.91
C TYR A 133 4.38 13.64 -11.73
N ASN A 134 4.99 14.16 -10.66
CA ASN A 134 4.99 15.61 -10.41
C ASN A 134 5.74 16.39 -11.50
N ASP A 135 6.84 15.87 -12.05
CA ASP A 135 7.55 16.49 -13.18
C ASP A 135 6.70 16.49 -14.47
N ARG A 136 5.89 15.44 -14.70
CA ARG A 136 4.91 15.41 -15.80
C ARG A 136 3.81 16.44 -15.62
N ILE A 137 3.24 16.53 -14.43
CA ILE A 137 2.18 17.49 -14.14
C ILE A 137 2.69 18.92 -14.31
N LYS A 138 3.89 19.22 -13.77
CA LYS A 138 4.55 20.54 -13.94
C LYS A 138 4.86 20.89 -15.40
N SER A 139 5.10 19.88 -16.24
CA SER A 139 5.31 20.08 -17.69
C SER A 139 4.02 20.14 -18.50
N GLY A 140 2.86 20.19 -17.83
CA GLY A 140 1.54 20.30 -18.47
C GLY A 140 1.03 18.98 -19.08
N LYS A 141 1.69 17.85 -18.80
CA LYS A 141 1.20 16.54 -19.23
C LYS A 141 0.11 16.08 -18.29
N SER A 142 -1.04 15.68 -18.85
CA SER A 142 -2.14 15.12 -18.06
C SER A 142 -1.72 13.82 -17.38
N VAL A 143 -2.04 13.72 -16.09
CA VAL A 143 -1.97 12.51 -15.28
C VAL A 143 -3.37 12.28 -14.75
N LYS A 144 -3.88 11.06 -14.90
CA LYS A 144 -5.22 10.69 -14.47
C LYS A 144 -5.18 9.54 -13.47
N ILE A 145 -6.13 9.57 -12.55
CA ILE A 145 -6.49 8.44 -11.71
C ILE A 145 -7.86 7.89 -12.15
N LEU A 146 -7.99 6.57 -12.13
CA LEU A 146 -9.20 5.82 -12.42
C LEU A 146 -9.67 5.08 -11.15
N PHE A 147 -10.94 5.22 -10.82
CA PHE A 147 -11.56 4.59 -9.66
C PHE A 147 -12.50 3.47 -10.11
N ALA A 148 -12.19 2.24 -9.69
CA ALA A 148 -13.11 1.11 -9.83
C ALA A 148 -14.00 0.97 -8.60
N ILE A 149 -15.24 0.55 -8.83
CA ILE A 149 -16.22 0.24 -7.78
C ILE A 149 -16.73 -1.18 -7.98
N ASN A 150 -17.12 -1.83 -6.88
CA ASN A 150 -17.85 -3.09 -6.89
C ASN A 150 -19.09 -3.00 -6.01
N ASN A 151 -20.26 -2.81 -6.61
CA ASN A 151 -21.57 -2.73 -5.95
C ASN A 151 -22.69 -3.16 -6.93
N GLU A 152 -23.94 -2.84 -6.62
CA GLU A 152 -25.08 -3.21 -7.48
C GLU A 152 -25.06 -2.54 -8.87
N HIS A 153 -24.38 -1.40 -9.00
CA HIS A 153 -24.29 -0.64 -10.26
C HIS A 153 -23.02 -0.96 -11.06
N TYR A 154 -21.93 -1.32 -10.37
CA TYR A 154 -20.64 -1.60 -10.99
C TYR A 154 -20.16 -3.00 -10.60
N ASP A 155 -19.98 -3.87 -11.59
CA ASP A 155 -19.27 -5.14 -11.38
C ASP A 155 -17.77 -4.90 -11.57
N ASN A 156 -17.02 -4.60 -10.51
CA ASN A 156 -15.57 -4.43 -10.56
C ASN A 156 -15.08 -3.65 -11.79
N ASP A 157 -15.66 -2.49 -12.06
CA ASP A 157 -15.40 -1.70 -13.27
C ASP A 157 -15.09 -0.24 -12.92
N ILE A 158 -14.47 0.48 -13.86
CA ILE A 158 -14.15 1.90 -13.71
C ILE A 158 -15.44 2.71 -13.69
N ALA A 159 -15.64 3.47 -12.61
CA ALA A 159 -16.83 4.27 -12.38
C ALA A 159 -16.54 5.78 -12.45
N PHE A 160 -15.35 6.19 -11.98
CA PHE A 160 -14.96 7.60 -11.92
C PHE A 160 -13.53 7.79 -12.39
N SER A 161 -13.23 9.00 -12.85
CA SER A 161 -11.87 9.46 -13.12
C SER A 161 -11.64 10.86 -12.59
N ALA A 162 -10.37 11.22 -12.38
CA ALA A 162 -9.96 12.55 -12.00
C ALA A 162 -8.59 12.89 -12.58
N ASN A 163 -8.33 14.18 -12.77
CA ASN A 163 -6.98 14.68 -13.01
C ASN A 163 -6.20 14.69 -11.70
N VAL A 164 -4.91 14.37 -11.79
CA VAL A 164 -3.97 14.45 -10.66
C VAL A 164 -3.11 15.68 -10.84
N GLU A 165 -3.25 16.63 -9.91
CA GLU A 165 -2.55 17.91 -9.91
C GLU A 165 -1.26 17.87 -9.09
N GLU A 166 -1.18 16.97 -8.12
CA GLU A 166 0.00 16.79 -7.28
C GLU A 166 -0.05 15.43 -6.58
N ILE A 167 1.12 14.82 -6.39
CA ILE A 167 1.28 13.60 -5.61
C ILE A 167 2.24 13.86 -4.46
N PHE A 168 1.81 13.51 -3.26
CA PHE A 168 2.66 13.46 -2.08
C PHE A 168 2.63 12.04 -1.50
N SER A 169 3.80 11.53 -1.09
CA SER A 169 3.93 10.19 -0.52
C SER A 169 4.96 10.17 0.60
N ALA A 170 4.70 9.39 1.63
CA ALA A 170 5.58 9.17 2.77
C ALA A 170 5.57 7.69 3.19
N LYS A 171 6.71 7.22 3.74
CA LYS A 171 6.86 5.84 4.22
C LYS A 171 5.95 5.51 5.40
N THR A 172 5.65 6.51 6.22
CA THR A 172 4.74 6.42 7.37
C THR A 172 3.51 7.26 7.12
N PRO A 173 2.33 6.90 7.68
CA PRO A 173 1.13 7.73 7.61
C PRO A 173 1.38 9.14 8.14
N VAL A 174 0.97 10.15 7.38
CA VAL A 174 1.05 11.56 7.76
C VAL A 174 -0.25 12.28 7.39
N SER A 175 -0.48 13.43 8.02
CA SER A 175 -1.60 14.31 7.68
C SER A 175 -1.47 14.83 6.25
N CYS A 176 -2.59 15.29 5.69
CA CYS A 176 -2.63 15.95 4.39
C CYS A 176 -1.59 17.09 4.32
N PRO A 177 -0.82 17.19 3.22
CA PRO A 177 0.21 18.24 3.06
C PRO A 177 -0.38 19.65 2.99
N ASP A 178 -1.68 19.78 2.73
CA ASP A 178 -2.39 21.03 2.51
C ASP A 178 -3.54 21.20 3.52
N ASN A 179 -3.23 20.95 4.79
CA ASN A 179 -4.15 21.11 5.93
C ASN A 179 -5.46 20.32 5.74
N THR A 180 -6.64 20.94 5.82
CA THR A 180 -7.96 20.29 5.75
C THR A 180 -8.65 20.43 4.38
N ASN A 181 -7.86 20.56 3.30
CA ASN A 181 -8.38 20.67 1.92
C ASN A 181 -8.81 19.32 1.33
N TYR A 182 -9.70 18.64 2.04
CA TYR A 182 -10.34 17.36 1.69
C TYR A 182 -11.68 17.25 2.44
N PRO A 183 -12.55 16.26 2.13
CA PRO A 183 -13.89 16.18 2.72
C PRO A 183 -13.86 16.18 4.25
N ALA A 184 -14.78 16.91 4.86
CA ALA A 184 -14.85 17.12 6.31
C ALA A 184 -15.04 15.81 7.08
N GLU A 185 -15.73 14.87 6.46
CA GLU A 185 -15.98 13.51 6.89
C GLU A 185 -14.69 12.75 7.22
N PHE A 186 -13.58 13.08 6.54
CA PHE A 186 -12.31 12.37 6.70
C PHE A 186 -11.31 13.14 7.57
N HIS A 187 -11.67 14.32 8.09
CA HIS A 187 -10.72 15.20 8.80
C HIS A 187 -10.00 14.50 9.95
N GLY A 188 -8.67 14.63 9.96
CA GLY A 188 -7.78 13.96 10.92
C GLY A 188 -7.17 12.66 10.40
N GLU A 189 -7.54 12.22 9.19
CA GLU A 189 -6.91 11.06 8.56
C GLU A 189 -5.40 11.22 8.40
N LEU A 190 -4.71 10.09 8.61
CA LEU A 190 -3.30 9.93 8.28
C LEU A 190 -3.20 8.93 7.13
N ALA A 191 -2.54 9.33 6.05
CA ALA A 191 -2.33 8.51 4.87
C ALA A 191 -0.86 8.48 4.46
N ARG A 192 -0.43 7.41 3.79
CA ARG A 192 0.91 7.32 3.18
C ARG A 192 0.97 8.02 1.84
N ILE A 193 -0.14 8.07 1.13
CA ILE A 193 -0.25 8.69 -0.18
C ILE A 193 -1.39 9.70 -0.14
N TRP A 194 -1.10 10.90 -0.63
CA TRP A 194 -2.04 11.98 -0.83
C TRP A 194 -1.98 12.40 -2.30
N LEU A 195 -3.15 12.45 -2.94
CA LEU A 195 -3.31 12.85 -4.34
C LEU A 195 -4.18 14.10 -4.39
N LYS A 196 -3.65 15.19 -4.95
CA LYS A 196 -4.45 16.39 -5.21
C LYS A 196 -5.22 16.16 -6.50
N LEU A 197 -6.54 16.10 -6.42
CA LEU A 197 -7.42 15.78 -7.52
C LEU A 197 -8.21 16.99 -7.99
N SER A 198 -8.47 17.05 -9.29
CA SER A 198 -9.42 17.97 -9.91
C SER A 198 -10.22 17.24 -11.00
N HIS A 199 -11.33 17.85 -11.44
CA HIS A 199 -12.23 17.33 -12.44
C HIS A 199 -12.71 15.90 -12.14
N ILE A 200 -13.14 15.65 -10.91
CA ILE A 200 -13.67 14.36 -10.50
C ILE A 200 -15.05 14.17 -11.17
N CYS A 201 -15.18 13.13 -11.97
CA CYS A 201 -16.41 12.88 -12.73
C CYS A 201 -16.60 11.39 -13.02
N HIS A 202 -17.82 11.03 -13.45
CA HIS A 202 -18.09 9.69 -13.95
C HIS A 202 -17.24 9.40 -15.18
N GLU A 203 -16.63 8.22 -15.19
CA GLU A 203 -15.86 7.73 -16.33
C GLU A 203 -16.78 6.91 -17.24
N THR A 204 -16.77 7.21 -18.53
CA THR A 204 -17.65 6.58 -19.53
C THR A 204 -16.89 6.07 -20.75
N GLN A 205 -15.59 6.38 -20.84
CA GLN A 205 -14.75 6.08 -22.00
C GLN A 205 -13.78 4.94 -21.72
N ILE A 206 -13.36 4.77 -20.47
CA ILE A 206 -12.37 3.77 -20.06
C ILE A 206 -13.03 2.76 -19.13
N THR A 207 -13.00 1.48 -19.51
CA THR A 207 -13.45 0.36 -18.66
C THR A 207 -12.27 -0.49 -18.20
N ALA A 208 -12.47 -1.30 -17.16
CA ALA A 208 -11.46 -2.19 -16.60
C ALA A 208 -11.06 -3.30 -17.59
N GLU A 209 -11.92 -3.64 -18.54
CA GLU A 209 -11.61 -4.59 -19.61
C GLU A 209 -10.58 -4.05 -20.60
N MET A 210 -10.52 -2.74 -20.80
CA MET A 210 -9.55 -2.09 -21.69
C MET A 210 -8.15 -2.01 -21.09
N LEU A 211 -8.00 -2.30 -19.79
CA LEU A 211 -6.78 -2.01 -19.04
C LEU A 211 -5.99 -3.27 -18.68
N LYS A 212 -4.67 -3.12 -18.65
CA LYS A 212 -3.71 -4.10 -18.13
C LYS A 212 -2.87 -3.46 -17.01
N ILE A 213 -2.45 -4.27 -16.04
CA ILE A 213 -1.52 -3.82 -14.98
C ILE A 213 -0.15 -3.62 -15.62
N THR A 214 0.39 -2.40 -15.55
CA THR A 214 1.62 -2.00 -16.26
C THR A 214 2.80 -2.94 -15.99
N SER A 215 2.99 -3.34 -14.73
CA SER A 215 4.14 -4.16 -14.32
C SER A 215 4.05 -5.64 -14.73
N THR A 216 2.85 -6.17 -14.98
CA THR A 216 2.64 -7.61 -15.23
C THR A 216 2.00 -7.92 -16.56
N GLY A 217 1.43 -6.92 -17.24
CA GLY A 217 0.62 -7.09 -18.45
C GLY A 217 -0.70 -7.84 -18.25
N ARG A 218 -1.05 -8.23 -17.01
CA ARG A 218 -2.28 -8.97 -16.72
C ARG A 218 -3.51 -8.07 -16.88
N SER A 219 -4.62 -8.67 -17.29
CA SER A 219 -5.90 -7.95 -17.41
C SER A 219 -6.32 -7.36 -16.06
N LEU A 220 -6.67 -6.06 -16.04
CA LEU A 220 -7.13 -5.40 -14.82
C LEU A 220 -8.43 -6.03 -14.33
N LYS A 221 -9.48 -6.09 -15.18
CA LYS A 221 -10.80 -6.68 -14.85
C LYS A 221 -10.72 -8.03 -14.14
N GLN A 222 -9.98 -8.99 -14.70
CA GLN A 222 -9.78 -10.31 -14.08
C GLN A 222 -9.09 -10.18 -12.72
N THR A 223 -8.01 -9.40 -12.65
CA THR A 223 -7.24 -9.25 -11.42
C THR A 223 -8.07 -8.63 -10.29
N ILE A 224 -8.89 -7.62 -10.56
CA ILE A 224 -9.70 -6.96 -9.53
C ILE A 224 -10.97 -7.74 -9.16
N SER A 225 -11.37 -8.71 -9.98
CA SER A 225 -12.47 -9.64 -9.66
C SER A 225 -11.98 -10.77 -8.74
N ASP A 226 -10.77 -11.27 -8.97
CA ASP A 226 -10.23 -12.46 -8.29
C ASP A 226 -9.30 -12.14 -7.10
N SER A 227 -8.85 -10.89 -6.96
CA SER A 227 -7.80 -10.53 -5.98
C SER A 227 -8.03 -9.19 -5.27
N GLN A 228 -7.22 -8.94 -4.23
CA GLN A 228 -7.16 -7.66 -3.48
C GLN A 228 -6.29 -6.60 -4.17
N TYR A 229 -6.30 -6.53 -5.51
CA TYR A 229 -5.61 -5.46 -6.21
C TYR A 229 -6.40 -4.16 -6.09
N HIS A 230 -6.05 -3.37 -5.08
CA HIS A 230 -6.76 -2.14 -4.73
C HIS A 230 -6.10 -0.87 -5.23
N PHE A 231 -4.80 -0.92 -5.56
CA PHE A 231 -4.08 0.25 -6.03
C PHE A 231 -2.90 -0.14 -6.91
N GLY A 232 -2.62 0.68 -7.92
CA GLY A 232 -1.38 0.61 -8.67
C GLY A 232 -1.46 1.36 -9.99
N TYR A 233 -0.86 0.78 -11.03
CA TYR A 233 -0.63 1.45 -12.30
C TYR A 233 -1.09 0.57 -13.44
N VAL A 234 -1.84 1.18 -14.35
CA VAL A 234 -2.49 0.48 -15.45
C VAL A 234 -2.31 1.25 -16.73
N SER A 235 -2.18 0.53 -17.83
CA SER A 235 -2.14 1.08 -19.19
C SER A 235 -3.22 0.42 -20.04
N LEU A 236 -3.55 1.05 -21.16
CA LEU A 236 -4.44 0.46 -22.14
C LEU A 236 -3.81 -0.81 -22.72
N LYS A 237 -4.63 -1.82 -22.97
CA LYS A 237 -4.23 -2.99 -23.77
C LYS A 237 -3.93 -2.54 -25.20
N ASP A 238 -3.00 -3.26 -25.83
CA ASP A 238 -2.67 -3.07 -27.25
C ASP A 238 -3.78 -3.66 -28.14
#